data_AF-A0A1X4HUM2-F1
#
_entry.id   AF-A0A1X4HUM2-F1
#
_cell.length_a   1.000
_cell.length_b   1.000
_cell.length_c   1.000
_cell.angle_alpha   90.00
_cell.angle_beta   90.00
_cell.angle_gamma   90.00
#
_symmetry.space_group_name_H-M   'P 1'
#
loop_
_entity.id
_entity.type
_entity.pdbx_description
1 polymer ?
#
loop_
_entity_poly.entity_id
_entity_poly.type
_entity_poly.pdbx_seq_one_letter_code
_entity_poly.pdbx_strand_id
1 'polypeptide(L)'
;MSPTRTSDVLVVGGGIIGLVTAWRAAQRGLATAVVDPEPGGGAARVAAGMLAAVTELHYGEETLLGLNLASARRYPGFAAELTELTGHDLGYRACGTLAVALDADDRAHLRELHALQQRSGLDSQWLSGRDCRRLEPMLAPGVRGGLRVDGDHQIDPRRLAAALVTACERA
;
A
#
# COMPACT_ATOMS: atom_id res chain seq x y z
N MET A 1 -21.15 -36.22 -16.99
CA MET A 1 -20.87 -35.56 -15.70
C MET A 1 -19.52 -34.88 -15.83
N SER A 2 -19.46 -33.55 -15.82
CA SER A 2 -18.16 -32.85 -15.80
C SER A 2 -17.43 -33.22 -14.50
N PRO A 3 -16.10 -33.46 -14.54
CA PRO A 3 -15.36 -33.78 -13.33
C PRO A 3 -15.52 -32.64 -12.33
N THR A 4 -15.91 -32.97 -11.10
CA THR A 4 -15.93 -32.03 -9.98
C THR A 4 -14.50 -31.57 -9.75
N ARG A 5 -14.17 -30.33 -10.12
CA ARG A 5 -12.89 -29.73 -9.74
C ARG A 5 -12.90 -29.55 -8.24
N THR A 6 -12.21 -30.42 -7.52
CA THR A 6 -11.98 -30.26 -6.08
C THR A 6 -10.92 -29.17 -5.89
N SER A 7 -11.23 -28.17 -5.08
CA SER A 7 -10.27 -27.14 -4.65
C SER A 7 -9.98 -27.35 -3.17
N ASP A 8 -8.71 -27.27 -2.78
CA ASP A 8 -8.28 -27.25 -1.38
C ASP A 8 -8.63 -25.91 -0.73
N VAL A 9 -8.57 -24.83 -1.50
CA VAL A 9 -8.86 -23.46 -1.05
C VAL A 9 -9.84 -22.79 -2.01
N LEU A 10 -10.93 -22.26 -1.47
CA LEU A 10 -11.89 -21.42 -2.19
C LEU A 10 -11.83 -19.99 -1.62
N VAL A 11 -11.38 -19.03 -2.42
CA VAL A 11 -11.37 -17.62 -2.08
C VAL A 11 -12.60 -16.94 -2.68
N VAL A 12 -13.47 -16.41 -1.82
CA VAL A 12 -14.64 -15.64 -2.25
C VAL A 12 -14.28 -14.15 -2.25
N GLY A 13 -14.23 -13.55 -3.43
CA GLY A 13 -13.78 -12.17 -3.64
C GLY A 13 -12.41 -12.09 -4.33
N GLY A 14 -12.38 -11.38 -5.45
CA GLY A 14 -11.25 -11.22 -6.38
C GLY A 14 -10.64 -9.82 -6.32
N GLY A 15 -10.77 -9.12 -5.19
CA GLY A 15 -10.00 -7.91 -4.91
C GLY A 15 -8.54 -8.22 -4.55
N ILE A 16 -7.72 -7.19 -4.32
CA ILE A 16 -6.27 -7.34 -4.01
C ILE A 16 -6.02 -8.36 -2.89
N ILE A 17 -6.75 -8.29 -1.77
CA ILE A 17 -6.56 -9.21 -0.64
C ILE A 17 -6.86 -10.66 -1.03
N GLY A 18 -7.97 -10.89 -1.74
CA GLY A 18 -8.37 -12.22 -2.19
C GLY A 18 -7.38 -12.79 -3.20
N LEU A 19 -6.97 -12.01 -4.19
CA LEU A 19 -6.01 -12.44 -5.20
C LEU A 19 -4.62 -12.72 -4.62
N VAL A 20 -4.12 -11.88 -3.70
CA VAL A 20 -2.85 -12.18 -2.99
C VAL A 20 -2.98 -13.47 -2.20
N THR A 21 -4.10 -13.67 -1.49
CA THR A 21 -4.34 -14.90 -0.72
C THR A 21 -4.35 -16.13 -1.62
N ALA A 22 -5.06 -16.06 -2.74
CA ALA A 22 -5.17 -17.14 -3.70
C ALA A 22 -3.81 -17.49 -4.34
N TRP A 23 -3.08 -16.47 -4.80
CA TRP A 23 -1.76 -16.64 -5.39
C TRP A 23 -0.77 -17.26 -4.40
N ARG A 24 -0.75 -16.80 -3.14
CA ARG A 24 0.13 -17.35 -2.10
C ARG A 24 -0.27 -18.75 -1.65
N ALA A 25 -1.55 -19.13 -1.75
CA ALA A 25 -2.00 -20.50 -1.51
C ALA A 25 -1.57 -21.44 -2.64
N ALA A 26 -1.76 -21.01 -3.90
CA ALA A 26 -1.34 -21.78 -5.08
C ALA A 26 0.19 -22.01 -5.10
N GLN A 27 1.00 -20.99 -4.76
CA GLN A 27 2.45 -21.15 -4.60
C GLN A 27 2.88 -22.18 -3.53
N ARG A 28 1.98 -22.56 -2.62
CA ARG A 28 2.20 -23.61 -1.62
C ARG A 28 1.71 -24.99 -2.09
N GLY A 29 1.31 -25.12 -3.35
CA GLY A 29 0.84 -26.36 -3.95
C GLY A 29 -0.64 -26.69 -3.69
N LEU A 30 -1.43 -25.74 -3.18
CA LEU A 30 -2.85 -25.95 -2.92
C LEU A 30 -3.68 -25.68 -4.19
N ALA A 31 -4.59 -26.60 -4.52
CA ALA A 31 -5.56 -26.40 -5.59
C ALA A 31 -6.52 -25.26 -5.21
N THR A 32 -6.31 -24.08 -5.79
CA THR A 32 -6.99 -22.84 -5.35
C THR A 32 -7.95 -22.33 -6.41
N ALA A 33 -9.16 -21.94 -5.99
CA ALA A 33 -10.15 -21.30 -6.84
C ALA A 33 -10.55 -19.93 -6.27
N VAL A 34 -10.72 -18.94 -7.16
CA VAL A 34 -11.26 -17.62 -6.83
C VAL A 34 -12.65 -17.50 -7.43
N VAL A 35 -13.63 -17.08 -6.63
CA VAL A 35 -14.99 -16.79 -7.10
C VAL A 35 -15.26 -15.31 -6.92
N ASP A 36 -15.36 -14.61 -8.04
CA ASP A 36 -15.72 -13.20 -8.10
C ASP A 36 -16.34 -12.90 -9.47
N PRO A 37 -17.42 -12.10 -9.57
CA PRO A 37 -18.02 -11.74 -10.85
C PRO A 37 -17.11 -10.85 -11.72
N GLU A 38 -16.18 -10.11 -11.11
CA GLU A 38 -15.29 -9.17 -11.78
C GLU A 38 -13.89 -9.11 -11.09
N PRO A 39 -13.06 -10.16 -11.20
CA PRO A 39 -11.74 -10.21 -10.57
C PRO A 39 -10.83 -9.02 -10.95
N GLY A 40 -10.07 -8.53 -9.98
CA GLY A 40 -9.24 -7.33 -10.11
C GLY A 40 -10.04 -6.01 -10.07
N GLY A 41 -11.35 -6.09 -9.83
CA GLY A 41 -12.25 -4.95 -9.74
C GLY A 41 -12.44 -4.35 -8.35
N GLY A 42 -13.64 -3.78 -8.14
CA GLY A 42 -14.06 -3.22 -6.86
C GLY A 42 -13.18 -2.08 -6.35
N ALA A 43 -12.85 -2.12 -5.05
CA ALA A 43 -12.13 -1.05 -4.35
C ALA A 43 -10.75 -0.74 -4.95
N ALA A 44 -10.11 -1.71 -5.61
CA ALA A 44 -8.82 -1.48 -6.29
C ALA A 44 -8.91 -0.42 -7.40
N ARG A 45 -10.09 -0.20 -8.02
CA ARG A 45 -10.23 0.81 -9.08
C ARG A 45 -10.22 2.25 -8.56
N VAL A 46 -10.63 2.43 -7.30
CA VAL A 46 -10.84 3.75 -6.68
C VAL A 46 -9.79 4.07 -5.61
N ALA A 47 -9.05 3.07 -5.14
CA ALA A 47 -7.95 3.27 -4.19
C ALA A 47 -6.85 4.16 -4.80
N ALA A 48 -6.27 5.03 -3.98
CA ALA A 48 -5.18 5.92 -4.37
C ALA A 48 -3.82 5.20 -4.49
N GLY A 49 -3.63 4.11 -3.74
CA GLY A 49 -2.40 3.31 -3.78
C GLY A 49 -1.24 3.84 -2.94
N MET A 50 -1.54 4.61 -1.88
CA MET A 50 -0.54 4.97 -0.88
C MET A 50 -0.12 3.74 -0.06
N LEU A 51 1.18 3.58 0.15
CA LEU A 51 1.78 2.58 1.02
C LEU A 51 2.41 3.32 2.20
N ALA A 52 1.55 3.86 3.05
CA ALA A 52 1.88 4.94 3.99
C ALA A 52 1.84 4.50 5.45
N ALA A 53 2.55 3.42 5.79
CA ALA A 53 2.49 2.79 7.11
C ALA A 53 2.86 3.72 8.27
N VAL A 54 3.75 4.70 8.03
CA VAL A 54 4.17 5.65 9.06
C VAL A 54 3.29 6.90 9.04
N THR A 55 2.93 7.43 7.85
CA THR A 55 2.09 8.62 7.74
C THR A 55 0.64 8.37 8.19
N GLU A 56 0.10 7.17 7.99
CA GLU A 56 -1.28 6.80 8.38
C GLU A 56 -1.37 6.20 9.80
N LEU A 57 -0.36 6.41 10.65
CA LEU A 57 -0.38 5.97 12.04
C LEU A 57 -1.44 6.70 12.86
N HIS A 58 -2.30 5.95 13.56
CA HIS A 58 -3.22 6.48 14.56
C HIS A 58 -2.89 5.99 15.98
N TYR A 59 -3.39 6.72 16.98
CA TYR A 59 -3.24 6.35 18.39
C TYR A 59 -3.98 5.03 18.71
N GLY A 60 -3.32 4.12 19.44
CA GLY A 60 -3.91 2.86 19.90
C GLY A 60 -3.93 1.73 18.86
N GLU A 61 -3.22 1.91 17.73
CA GLU A 61 -3.16 0.93 16.64
C GLU A 61 -1.83 0.16 16.58
N GLU A 62 -1.16 -0.08 17.71
CA GLU A 62 0.20 -0.66 17.75
C GLU A 62 0.30 -2.01 17.03
N THR A 63 -0.73 -2.86 17.17
CA THR A 63 -0.82 -4.15 16.48
C THR A 63 -0.91 -3.96 14.96
N LEU A 64 -1.75 -3.03 14.50
CA LEU A 64 -1.93 -2.75 13.07
C LEU A 64 -0.68 -2.09 12.50
N LEU A 65 -0.03 -1.18 13.24
CA LEU A 65 1.25 -0.60 12.88
C LEU A 65 2.31 -1.70 12.65
N GLY A 66 2.40 -2.68 13.55
CA GLY A 66 3.32 -3.81 13.39
C GLY A 66 3.10 -4.58 12.08
N LEU A 67 1.83 -4.83 11.71
CA LEU A 67 1.46 -5.47 10.44
C LEU A 67 1.78 -4.58 9.23
N ASN A 68 1.45 -3.28 9.30
CA ASN A 68 1.69 -2.33 8.21
C ASN A 68 3.19 -2.18 7.92
N LEU A 69 4.03 -2.07 8.96
CA LEU A 69 5.49 -2.02 8.80
C LEU A 69 6.06 -3.32 8.26
N ALA A 70 5.53 -4.47 8.68
CA ALA A 70 5.93 -5.77 8.12
C ALA A 70 5.55 -5.90 6.64
N SER A 71 4.37 -5.41 6.26
CA SER A 71 3.92 -5.33 4.86
C SER A 71 4.81 -4.40 4.04
N ALA A 72 5.07 -3.18 4.53
CA ALA A 72 5.93 -2.19 3.87
C ALA A 72 7.34 -2.74 3.60
N ARG A 73 7.95 -3.43 4.57
CA ARG A 73 9.26 -4.09 4.40
C ARG A 73 9.26 -5.19 3.34
N ARG A 74 8.15 -5.92 3.17
CA ARG A 74 8.03 -7.01 2.19
C ARG A 74 7.65 -6.50 0.79
N TYR A 75 7.05 -5.32 0.71
CA TYR A 75 6.45 -4.80 -0.51
C TYR A 75 7.41 -4.70 -1.71
N PRO A 76 8.67 -4.23 -1.57
CA PRO A 76 9.59 -4.19 -2.71
C PRO A 76 9.85 -5.57 -3.32
N GLY A 77 10.07 -6.59 -2.48
CA GLY A 77 10.29 -7.96 -2.93
C GLY A 77 9.03 -8.57 -3.54
N PHE A 78 7.87 -8.32 -2.93
CA PHE A 78 6.57 -8.72 -3.47
C PHE A 78 6.32 -8.11 -4.87
N ALA A 79 6.61 -6.82 -5.05
CA ALA A 79 6.41 -6.14 -6.32
C ALA A 79 7.37 -6.65 -7.40
N ALA A 80 8.63 -6.91 -7.04
CA ALA A 80 9.63 -7.49 -7.94
C ALA A 80 9.24 -8.89 -8.40
N GLU A 81 8.86 -9.78 -7.47
CA GLU A 81 8.42 -11.14 -7.76
C GLU A 81 7.20 -11.16 -8.70
N LEU A 82 6.21 -10.31 -8.43
CA LEU A 82 5.00 -10.22 -9.25
C LEU A 82 5.30 -9.66 -10.65
N THR A 83 6.20 -8.67 -10.74
CA THR A 83 6.67 -8.12 -12.02
C THR A 83 7.41 -9.18 -12.83
N GLU A 84 8.30 -9.96 -12.22
CA GLU A 84 9.03 -11.04 -12.88
C GLU A 84 8.08 -12.14 -13.39
N LEU A 85 7.12 -12.55 -12.56
CA LEU A 85 6.16 -13.59 -12.92
C LEU A 85 5.22 -13.18 -14.06
N THR A 86 4.77 -11.92 -14.07
CA THR A 86 3.69 -11.46 -14.95
C THR A 86 4.20 -10.68 -16.17
N GLY A 87 5.33 -10.00 -16.03
CA GLY A 87 5.84 -9.01 -16.98
C GLY A 87 5.16 -7.64 -16.87
N HIS A 88 4.28 -7.42 -15.90
CA HIS A 88 3.54 -6.16 -15.76
C HIS A 88 4.31 -5.13 -14.92
N ASP A 89 4.35 -3.89 -15.41
CA ASP A 89 4.73 -2.74 -14.57
C ASP A 89 3.61 -2.43 -13.57
N LEU A 90 3.91 -2.52 -12.28
CA LEU A 90 2.94 -2.31 -11.21
C LEU A 90 2.78 -0.83 -10.81
N GLY A 91 3.63 0.07 -11.32
CA GLY A 91 3.64 1.47 -10.90
C GLY A 91 4.12 1.68 -9.46
N TYR A 92 4.91 0.75 -8.91
CA TYR A 92 5.51 0.86 -7.58
C TYR A 92 6.59 1.95 -7.57
N ARG A 93 6.53 2.85 -6.59
CA ARG A 93 7.49 3.96 -6.45
C ARG A 93 7.90 4.12 -4.99
N ALA A 94 9.19 3.94 -4.73
CA ALA A 94 9.81 4.26 -3.45
C ALA A 94 10.13 5.76 -3.38
N CYS A 95 9.09 6.60 -3.23
CA CYS A 95 9.20 8.05 -3.38
C CYS A 95 9.01 8.86 -2.08
N GLY A 96 8.78 8.20 -0.95
CA GLY A 96 8.39 8.90 0.26
C GLY A 96 6.95 9.42 0.21
N THR A 97 6.51 9.92 1.37
CA THR A 97 5.29 10.71 1.54
C THR A 97 5.63 12.06 2.16
N LEU A 98 5.00 13.12 1.65
CA LEU A 98 5.03 14.47 2.23
C LEU A 98 3.62 14.87 2.67
N ALA A 99 3.33 14.76 3.96
CA ALA A 99 2.10 15.33 4.53
C ALA A 99 2.30 16.84 4.77
N VAL A 100 1.38 17.67 4.26
CA VAL A 100 1.48 19.13 4.31
C VAL A 100 0.41 19.73 5.21
N ALA A 101 0.76 20.76 5.96
CA ALA A 101 -0.18 21.53 6.76
C ALA A 101 -0.55 22.84 6.04
N LEU A 102 -1.83 23.03 5.75
CA LEU A 102 -2.34 24.21 5.05
C LEU A 102 -2.72 25.34 6.02
N ASP A 103 -3.11 24.99 7.24
CA ASP A 103 -3.45 25.94 8.30
C ASP A 103 -2.78 25.62 9.65
N ALA A 104 -3.24 26.29 10.71
CA ALA A 104 -2.69 26.14 12.06
C ALA A 104 -3.10 24.82 12.71
N ASP A 105 -4.30 24.33 12.41
CA ASP A 105 -4.87 23.12 12.99
C ASP A 105 -4.21 21.90 12.36
N ASP A 106 -4.04 21.89 11.03
CA ASP A 106 -3.25 20.88 10.33
C ASP A 106 -1.82 20.80 10.89
N ARG A 107 -1.22 21.96 11.17
CA ARG A 107 0.16 22.03 11.69
C ARG A 107 0.24 21.46 13.10
N ALA A 108 -0.75 21.72 13.94
CA ALA A 108 -0.84 21.13 15.28
C ALA A 108 -1.00 19.60 15.18
N HIS A 109 -1.91 19.15 14.32
CA HIS A 109 -2.15 17.73 14.08
C HIS A 109 -0.88 17.00 13.59
N LEU A 110 -0.19 17.52 12.58
CA LEU A 110 1.06 16.92 12.09
C LEU A 110 2.19 16.94 13.13
N ARG A 111 2.20 17.90 14.05
CA ARG A 111 3.16 17.92 15.17
C ARG A 111 2.87 16.81 16.17
N GLU A 112 1.61 16.58 16.50
CA GLU A 112 1.20 15.46 17.35
C GLU A 112 1.51 14.11 16.71
N LEU A 113 1.21 13.96 15.41
CA LEU A 113 1.55 12.77 14.64
C LEU A 113 3.05 12.53 14.61
N HIS A 114 3.86 13.54 14.32
CA HIS A 114 5.32 13.42 14.36
C HIS A 114 5.81 12.99 15.74
N ALA A 115 5.27 13.56 16.82
CA ALA A 115 5.62 13.14 18.17
C ALA A 115 5.24 11.68 18.47
N LEU A 116 4.08 11.22 17.98
CA LEU A 116 3.67 9.83 18.08
C LEU A 116 4.63 8.90 17.32
N GLN A 117 4.96 9.22 16.07
CA GLN A 117 5.90 8.46 15.26
C GLN A 117 7.27 8.34 15.94
N GLN A 118 7.80 9.43 16.50
CA GLN A 118 9.07 9.41 17.22
C GLN A 118 9.02 8.52 18.47
N ARG A 119 7.93 8.57 19.25
CA ARG A 119 7.75 7.66 20.41
C ARG A 119 7.62 6.19 19.99
N SER A 120 7.08 5.94 18.80
CA SER A 120 6.97 4.60 18.20
C SER A 120 8.24 4.15 17.48
N GLY A 121 9.32 4.93 17.52
CA GLY A 121 10.60 4.60 16.88
C GLY A 121 10.56 4.64 15.35
N LEU A 122 9.66 5.43 14.77
CA LEU A 122 9.48 5.57 13.33
C LEU A 122 10.23 6.78 12.80
N ASP A 123 10.88 6.62 11.64
CA ASP A 123 11.61 7.69 10.98
C ASP A 123 10.64 8.66 10.29
N SER A 124 10.62 9.90 10.75
CA SER A 124 9.93 10.99 10.10
C SER A 124 10.63 12.32 10.35
N GLN A 125 10.58 13.23 9.38
CA GLN A 125 11.26 14.51 9.42
C GLN A 125 10.25 15.66 9.36
N TRP A 126 10.26 16.50 10.39
CA TRP A 126 9.52 17.76 10.34
C TRP A 126 10.18 18.76 9.38
N LEU A 127 9.38 19.42 8.55
CA LEU A 127 9.81 20.42 7.58
C LEU A 127 9.11 21.77 7.79
N SER A 128 9.84 22.86 7.54
CA SER A 128 9.22 24.18 7.42
C SER A 128 8.39 24.27 6.13
N GLY A 129 7.46 25.23 6.04
CA GLY A 129 6.71 25.45 4.80
C GLY A 129 7.61 25.80 3.61
N ARG A 130 8.75 26.48 3.86
CA ARG A 130 9.78 26.74 2.83
C ARG A 130 10.44 25.45 2.35
N ASP A 131 10.77 24.54 3.26
CA ASP A 131 11.38 23.26 2.90
C ASP A 131 10.40 22.36 2.15
N CYS A 132 9.12 22.36 2.54
CA CYS A 132 8.07 21.65 1.80
C CYS A 132 8.00 22.14 0.34
N ARG A 133 7.96 23.46 0.11
CA ARG A 133 7.96 24.03 -1.25
C ARG A 133 9.25 23.83 -2.02
N ARG A 134 10.38 23.66 -1.33
CA ARG A 134 11.64 23.29 -1.98
C ARG A 134 11.60 21.86 -2.52
N LEU A 135 10.92 20.95 -1.83
CA LEU A 135 10.70 19.59 -2.31
C LEU A 135 9.62 19.55 -3.39
N GLU A 136 8.51 20.25 -3.18
CA GLU A 136 7.35 20.27 -4.07
C GLU A 136 6.99 21.73 -4.45
N PRO A 137 7.59 22.29 -5.52
CA PRO A 137 7.42 23.70 -5.91
C PRO A 137 5.99 24.11 -6.26
N MET A 138 5.13 23.15 -6.58
CA MET A 138 3.72 23.39 -6.92
C MET A 138 2.82 23.58 -5.69
N LEU A 139 3.36 23.40 -4.47
CA LEU A 139 2.62 23.63 -3.24
C LEU A 139 2.27 25.10 -3.04
N ALA A 140 1.08 25.34 -2.47
CA ALA A 140 0.59 26.69 -2.21
C ALA A 140 1.55 27.49 -1.31
N PRO A 141 1.70 28.82 -1.52
CA PRO A 141 2.50 29.67 -0.65
C PRO A 141 2.08 29.63 0.82
N GLY A 142 0.80 29.32 1.09
CA GLY A 142 0.20 29.23 2.41
C GLY A 142 0.62 28.01 3.25
N VAL A 143 1.30 27.01 2.69
CA VAL A 143 1.76 25.83 3.44
C VAL A 143 2.61 26.25 4.64
N ARG A 144 2.19 25.82 5.84
CA ARG A 144 2.74 26.23 7.14
C ARG A 144 3.77 25.25 7.72
N GLY A 145 3.95 24.11 7.07
CA GLY A 145 4.89 23.06 7.46
C GLY A 145 4.49 21.73 6.83
N GLY A 146 5.27 20.70 7.14
CA GLY A 146 4.96 19.35 6.68
C GLY A 146 5.80 18.31 7.39
N LEU A 147 5.47 17.07 7.11
CA LEU A 147 6.09 15.88 7.67
C LEU A 147 6.48 14.98 6.51
N ARG A 148 7.78 14.72 6.39
CA ARG A 148 8.35 13.85 5.36
C ARG A 148 8.65 12.48 5.95
N VAL A 149 8.24 11.46 5.23
CA VAL A 149 8.51 10.05 5.55
C VAL A 149 9.06 9.37 4.31
N ASP A 150 10.34 9.04 4.30
CA ASP A 150 10.98 8.43 3.13
C ASP A 150 10.63 6.94 2.96
N GLY A 151 10.29 6.25 4.05
CA GLY A 151 9.94 4.83 4.03
C GLY A 151 8.53 4.52 3.54
N ASP A 152 7.68 5.54 3.34
CA ASP A 152 6.35 5.38 2.76
C ASP A 152 6.42 5.48 1.24
N HIS A 153 5.68 4.63 0.54
CA HIS A 153 5.78 4.48 -0.91
C HIS A 153 4.40 4.60 -1.57
N GLN A 154 4.31 4.31 -2.86
CA GLN A 154 3.04 4.15 -3.56
C GLN A 154 3.10 3.03 -4.60
N ILE A 155 1.93 2.62 -5.07
CA ILE A 155 1.73 1.70 -6.18
C ILE A 155 0.49 2.11 -6.98
N ASP A 156 0.36 1.70 -8.24
CA ASP A 156 -0.90 1.81 -8.98
C ASP A 156 -1.80 0.59 -8.67
N PRO A 157 -2.90 0.75 -7.92
CA PRO A 157 -3.71 -0.39 -7.50
C PRO A 157 -4.40 -1.11 -8.66
N ARG A 158 -4.64 -0.42 -9.78
CA ARG A 158 -5.27 -1.00 -10.97
C ARG A 158 -4.29 -1.93 -11.68
N ARG A 159 -3.04 -1.48 -11.82
CA ARG A 159 -1.95 -2.30 -12.39
C ARG A 159 -1.62 -3.48 -11.50
N LEU A 160 -1.55 -3.26 -10.18
CA LEU A 160 -1.37 -4.32 -9.20
C LEU A 160 -2.47 -5.38 -9.30
N ALA A 161 -3.73 -4.97 -9.34
CA ALA A 161 -4.86 -5.88 -9.45
C ALA A 161 -4.81 -6.70 -10.75
N ALA A 162 -4.52 -6.07 -11.89
CA ALA A 162 -4.36 -6.76 -13.16
C ALA A 162 -3.21 -7.80 -13.12
N ALA A 163 -2.06 -7.45 -12.56
CA ALA A 163 -0.95 -8.37 -12.39
C ALA A 163 -1.30 -9.54 -11.45
N LEU A 164 -2.03 -9.28 -10.37
CA LEU A 164 -2.47 -10.34 -9.45
C LEU A 164 -3.45 -11.31 -10.10
N VAL A 165 -4.36 -10.84 -10.97
CA VAL A 165 -5.22 -11.73 -11.77
C VAL A 165 -4.36 -12.64 -12.64
N THR A 166 -3.41 -12.07 -13.40
CA THR A 166 -2.48 -12.85 -14.23
C THR A 166 -1.63 -13.83 -13.41
N ALA A 167 -1.20 -13.45 -12.21
CA ALA A 167 -0.44 -14.34 -11.33
C ALA A 167 -1.28 -15.53 -10.87
N CYS A 168 -2.55 -15.32 -10.51
CA CYS A 168 -3.47 -16.41 -10.18
C CYS A 168 -3.74 -17.34 -11.37
N GLU A 169 -3.82 -16.82 -12.60
CA GLU A 169 -4.03 -17.62 -13.81
C GLU A 169 -2.82 -18.48 -14.19
N ARG A 170 -1.61 -18.06 -13.79
CA ARG A 170 -0.33 -18.77 -14.06
C ARG A 170 0.12 -19.69 -12.92
N ALA A 171 -0.52 -19.61 -11.76
CA ALA A 171 -0.13 -20.35 -10.55
C ALA A 171 -0.61 -21.81 -10.54
#